data_AF-A0A3M1FER2-F1
#
_entry.id   AF-A0A3M1FER2-F1
#
_cell.length_a   1.000
_cell.length_b   1.000
_cell.length_c   1.000
_cell.angle_alpha   90.00
_cell.angle_beta   90.00
_cell.angle_gamma   90.00
#
_symmetry.space_group_name_H-M   'P 1'
#
loop_
_entity.id
_entity.type
_entity.pdbx_description
1 polymer ?
#
loop_
_entity_poly.entity_id
_entity_poly.type
_entity_poly.pdbx_seq_one_letter_code
_entity_poly.pdbx_strand_id
1 'polypeptide(L)'
;MKYLSLLVFTAGGVTLGVELSAARLLDPWFGNSQIVWAGLIGMILLYLAIGAWLGGKLADRHPSLDKLLLVTSLGGLGVAFTPVISPPILRLAGLGFSDYAAGLLIGSLAAILALFSLPVILLGAVSPWAVRLAVKDLAATGSTAG
;
A
#
# COMPACT_ATOMS: atom_id res chain seq x y z
N MET A 1 -20.88 11.29 -0.28
CA MET A 1 -19.74 12.24 -0.45
C MET A 1 -18.83 12.37 0.78
N LYS A 2 -19.30 12.90 1.92
CA LYS A 2 -18.43 13.24 3.08
C LYS A 2 -17.63 12.05 3.64
N TYR A 3 -18.24 10.86 3.69
CA TYR A 3 -17.59 9.61 4.14
C TYR A 3 -16.48 9.13 3.20
N LEU A 4 -16.62 9.37 1.90
CA LEU A 4 -15.69 8.88 0.89
C LEU A 4 -14.40 9.71 0.91
N SER A 5 -14.52 11.02 1.07
CA SER A 5 -13.38 11.92 1.28
C SER A 5 -12.61 11.58 2.56
N LEU A 6 -13.33 11.28 3.65
CA LEU A 6 -12.72 10.83 4.90
C LEU A 6 -11.93 9.52 4.70
N LEU A 7 -12.52 8.56 3.99
CA LEU A 7 -11.89 7.28 3.70
C LEU A 7 -10.60 7.48 2.86
N VAL A 8 -10.65 8.25 1.78
CA VAL A 8 -9.46 8.55 0.96
C VAL A 8 -8.38 9.28 1.78
N PHE A 9 -8.77 10.24 2.60
CA PHE A 9 -7.85 10.96 3.49
C PHE A 9 -7.16 10.00 4.47
N THR A 10 -7.92 9.14 5.14
CA THR A 10 -7.36 8.15 6.07
C THR A 10 -6.46 7.14 5.36
N ALA A 11 -6.84 6.65 4.18
CA ALA A 11 -6.02 5.73 3.40
C ALA A 11 -4.69 6.37 2.96
N GLY A 12 -4.71 7.64 2.56
CA GLY A 12 -3.50 8.42 2.27
C GLY A 12 -2.61 8.59 3.50
N GLY A 13 -3.19 8.96 4.64
CA GLY A 13 -2.47 9.07 5.91
C GLY A 13 -1.84 7.75 6.35
N VAL A 14 -2.55 6.63 6.21
CA VAL A 14 -2.03 5.29 6.51
C VAL A 14 -0.87 4.94 5.56
N THR A 15 -0.99 5.25 4.27
CA THR A 15 0.07 5.00 3.28
C THR A 15 1.36 5.74 3.65
N LEU A 16 1.26 7.02 4.04
CA LEU A 16 2.41 7.79 4.52
C LEU A 16 2.98 7.23 5.84
N GLY A 17 2.11 6.80 6.75
CA GLY A 17 2.53 6.15 7.99
C GLY A 17 3.30 4.85 7.73
N VAL A 18 2.87 4.05 6.75
CA VAL A 18 3.55 2.83 6.29
C VAL A 18 4.92 3.16 5.71
N GLU A 19 5.02 4.17 4.85
CA GLU A 19 6.27 4.62 4.24
C GLU A 19 7.31 5.01 5.31
N LEU A 20 6.92 5.84 6.28
CA LEU A 20 7.80 6.26 7.37
C LEU A 20 8.19 5.07 8.28
N SER A 21 7.25 4.16 8.53
CA SER A 21 7.51 2.96 9.34
C SER A 21 8.45 1.99 8.64
N ALA A 22 8.29 1.80 7.32
CA ALA A 22 9.15 0.97 6.51
C ALA A 22 10.59 1.52 6.47
N ALA A 23 10.76 2.84 6.33
CA ALA A 23 12.07 3.47 6.42
C ALA A 23 12.74 3.19 7.77
N ARG A 24 11.99 3.34 8.87
CA ARG A 24 12.49 3.06 10.23
C ARG A 24 12.80 1.59 10.50
N LEU A 25 12.08 0.67 9.86
CA LEU A 25 12.37 -0.76 9.96
C LEU A 25 13.63 -1.16 9.19
N LEU A 26 13.96 -0.45 8.11
CA LEU A 26 15.16 -0.68 7.32
C LEU A 26 16.41 -0.02 7.91
N ASP A 27 16.26 1.12 8.62
CA ASP A 27 17.36 1.89 9.23
C ASP A 27 18.41 1.01 9.97
N PRO A 28 18.04 0.06 10.86
CA PRO A 28 19.03 -0.72 11.62
C PRO A 28 19.83 -1.73 10.78
N TRP A 29 19.28 -2.15 9.64
CA TRP A 29 19.86 -3.22 8.81
C TRP A 29 20.62 -2.69 7.60
N PHE A 30 20.13 -1.60 7.02
CA PHE A 30 20.66 -1.01 5.78
C PHE A 30 21.40 0.31 6.02
N GLY A 31 21.29 0.87 7.22
CA GLY A 31 21.72 2.23 7.51
C GLY A 31 20.84 3.29 6.84
N ASN A 32 21.03 4.54 7.24
CA ASN A 32 20.33 5.69 6.67
C ASN A 32 20.99 6.13 5.34
N SER A 33 21.04 5.23 4.35
CA SER A 33 21.60 5.53 3.03
C SER A 33 20.56 6.16 2.11
N GLN A 34 20.90 7.30 1.50
CA GLN A 34 20.05 8.01 0.54
C GLN A 34 19.59 7.10 -0.62
N ILE A 35 20.43 6.15 -1.03
CA ILE A 35 20.14 5.21 -2.12
C ILE A 35 19.03 4.23 -1.72
N VAL A 36 19.07 3.70 -0.50
CA VAL A 36 18.05 2.79 0.02
C VAL A 36 16.73 3.55 0.20
N TRP A 37 16.80 4.77 0.70
CA TRP A 37 15.64 5.63 0.89
C TRP A 37 14.96 5.97 -0.44
N ALA A 38 15.73 6.36 -1.46
CA ALA A 38 15.22 6.61 -2.81
C ALA A 38 14.60 5.35 -3.43
N GLY A 39 15.22 4.17 -3.23
CA GLY A 39 14.68 2.89 -3.68
C GLY A 39 13.34 2.55 -3.03
N LEU A 40 13.22 2.76 -1.71
CA LEU A 40 11.97 2.54 -0.97
C LEU A 40 10.84 3.42 -1.51
N ILE A 41 11.08 4.73 -1.67
CA ILE A 41 10.09 5.67 -2.20
C ILE A 41 9.68 5.27 -3.61
N GLY A 42 10.66 4.97 -4.48
CA GLY A 42 10.40 4.53 -5.86
C GLY A 42 9.51 3.28 -5.92
N MET A 43 9.75 2.32 -5.03
CA MET A 43 8.94 1.10 -4.95
C MET A 43 7.54 1.36 -4.39
N ILE A 44 7.39 2.21 -3.37
CA ILE A 44 6.07 2.60 -2.86
C ILE A 44 5.26 3.30 -3.95
N LEU A 45 5.86 4.24 -4.68
CA LEU A 45 5.22 4.91 -5.81
C LEU A 45 4.82 3.92 -6.91
N LEU A 46 5.67 2.93 -7.21
CA LEU A 46 5.35 1.86 -8.16
C LEU A 46 4.14 1.04 -7.68
N TYR A 47 4.11 0.65 -6.40
CA TYR A 47 3.00 -0.10 -5.81
C TYR A 47 1.70 0.72 -5.80
N LEU A 48 1.78 2.01 -5.49
CA LEU A 48 0.63 2.92 -5.57
C LEU A 48 0.13 3.07 -7.01
N ALA A 49 1.02 3.17 -8.00
CA ALA A 49 0.64 3.23 -9.41
C ALA A 49 -0.07 1.94 -9.85
N ILE A 50 0.46 0.77 -9.48
CA ILE A 50 -0.17 -0.53 -9.75
C ILE A 50 -1.53 -0.62 -9.06
N GLY A 51 -1.59 -0.24 -7.78
CA GLY A 51 -2.82 -0.20 -7.00
C GLY A 51 -3.88 0.71 -7.63
N ALA A 52 -3.49 1.91 -8.04
CA ALA A 52 -4.39 2.86 -8.69
C ALA A 52 -4.90 2.35 -10.04
N TRP A 53 -4.04 1.72 -10.84
CA TRP A 53 -4.44 1.10 -12.09
C TRP A 53 -5.42 -0.06 -11.89
N LEU A 54 -5.13 -0.97 -10.95
CA LEU A 54 -6.02 -2.08 -10.59
C LEU A 54 -7.35 -1.57 -10.02
N GLY A 55 -7.30 -0.61 -9.09
CA GLY A 55 -8.45 0.01 -8.47
C GLY A 55 -9.34 0.72 -9.47
N GLY A 56 -8.75 1.47 -10.41
CA GLY A 56 -9.47 2.11 -11.51
C GLY A 56 -10.18 1.09 -12.40
N LYS A 57 -9.48 0.02 -12.80
CA LYS A 57 -10.05 -1.06 -13.63
C LYS A 57 -11.17 -1.81 -12.93
N LEU A 58 -11.04 -2.06 -11.62
CA LEU A 58 -12.08 -2.72 -10.82
C LEU A 58 -13.30 -1.82 -10.62
N ALA A 59 -13.06 -0.52 -10.36
CA ALA A 59 -14.10 0.48 -10.24
C ALA A 59 -14.88 0.67 -11.54
N ASP A 60 -14.24 0.52 -12.70
CA ASP A 60 -14.90 0.58 -14.01
C ASP A 60 -15.82 -0.60 -14.29
N ARG A 61 -15.40 -1.81 -13.91
CA ARG A 61 -16.25 -2.99 -14.11
C ARG A 61 -17.43 -3.01 -13.12
N HIS A 62 -17.17 -2.76 -11.84
CA HIS A 62 -18.17 -2.92 -10.78
C HIS A 62 -18.04 -1.85 -9.68
N PRO A 63 -18.49 -0.61 -9.94
CA PRO A 63 -18.46 0.46 -8.95
C PRO A 63 -19.45 0.14 -7.82
N SER A 64 -18.93 -0.42 -6.73
CA SER A 64 -19.68 -0.85 -5.53
C SER A 64 -18.93 -0.42 -4.27
N LEU A 65 -19.70 0.13 -3.31
CA LEU A 65 -19.16 0.62 -2.05
C LEU A 65 -18.66 -0.52 -1.15
N ASP A 66 -19.38 -1.65 -1.15
CA ASP A 66 -19.03 -2.83 -0.34
C ASP A 66 -17.65 -3.39 -0.70
N LYS A 67 -17.33 -3.46 -2.00
CA LYS A 67 -16.02 -3.94 -2.46
C LYS A 67 -14.89 -2.95 -2.12
N LEU A 68 -15.17 -1.65 -2.18
CA LEU A 68 -14.22 -0.62 -1.75
C LEU A 68 -13.91 -0.77 -0.26
N LEU A 69 -14.93 -0.93 0.59
CA LEU A 69 -14.76 -1.16 2.03
C LEU A 69 -14.00 -2.45 2.31
N LEU A 70 -14.30 -3.53 1.58
CA LEU A 70 -13.60 -4.81 1.71
C LEU A 70 -12.11 -4.67 1.36
N VAL A 71 -11.78 -4.05 0.22
CA VAL A 71 -10.40 -3.81 -0.20
C VAL A 71 -9.65 -2.92 0.78
N THR A 72 -10.30 -1.87 1.28
CA THR A 72 -9.72 -0.95 2.27
C THR A 72 -9.49 -1.67 3.60
N SER A 73 -10.43 -2.51 4.04
CA SER A 73 -10.31 -3.30 5.26
C SER A 73 -9.21 -4.35 5.15
N LEU A 74 -9.10 -5.04 4.01
CA LEU A 74 -8.00 -5.97 3.74
C LEU A 74 -6.63 -5.26 3.70
N GLY A 75 -6.57 -4.06 3.10
CA GLY A 75 -5.36 -3.24 3.10
C GLY A 75 -4.96 -2.83 4.52
N GLY A 76 -5.91 -2.33 5.32
CA GLY A 76 -5.68 -1.96 6.72
C GLY A 76 -5.28 -3.15 7.60
N LEU A 77 -5.92 -4.31 7.43
CA LEU A 77 -5.52 -5.55 8.10
C LEU A 77 -4.10 -5.95 7.70
N GLY A 78 -3.77 -5.89 6.41
CA GLY A 78 -2.42 -6.14 5.93
C GLY A 78 -1.39 -5.27 6.64
N VAL A 79 -1.63 -3.95 6.72
CA VAL A 79 -0.79 -3.01 7.46
C VAL A 79 -0.67 -3.39 8.95
N ALA A 80 -1.77 -3.75 9.60
CA ALA A 80 -1.79 -4.12 11.01
C ALA A 80 -1.01 -5.42 11.29
N PHE A 81 -1.01 -6.37 10.36
CA PHE A 81 -0.26 -7.61 10.48
C PHE A 81 1.24 -7.46 10.14
N THR A 82 1.62 -6.45 9.34
CA THR A 82 3.01 -6.19 8.96
C THR A 82 4.01 -6.20 10.13
N PRO A 83 3.81 -5.48 11.26
CA PRO A 83 4.75 -5.48 12.38
C PRO A 83 4.89 -6.83 13.10
N VAL A 84 3.88 -7.69 13.05
CA VAL A 84 3.92 -9.03 13.67
C VAL A 84 4.69 -10.02 12.78
N ILE A 85 4.58 -9.85 11.46
CA ILE A 85 5.17 -10.74 10.45
C ILE A 85 6.62 -10.35 10.12
N SER A 86 7.02 -9.09 10.33
CA SER A 86 8.37 -8.61 9.98
C SER A 86 9.51 -9.29 10.79
N PRO A 87 9.42 -9.47 12.13
CA PRO A 87 10.48 -10.12 12.90
C PRO A 87 10.84 -11.56 12.46
N PRO A 88 9.88 -12.49 12.21
CA PRO A 88 10.22 -13.83 11.74
C PRO A 88 10.78 -13.84 10.31
N ILE A 89 10.31 -12.96 9.42
CA ILE A 89 10.87 -12.84 8.05
C ILE A 89 12.32 -12.36 8.10
N LEU A 90 12.62 -11.36 8.94
CA LEU A 90 13.98 -10.87 9.18
C LEU A 90 14.89 -11.96 9.76
N ARG A 91 14.38 -12.79 10.68
CA ARG A 91 15.13 -13.92 11.26
C ARG A 91 15.36 -15.07 10.28
N LEU A 92 14.37 -15.42 9.47
CA LEU A 92 14.50 -16.45 8.42
C LEU A 92 15.46 -16.01 7.31
N ALA A 93 15.45 -14.73 6.94
CA ALA A 93 16.46 -14.14 6.07
C ALA A 93 17.87 -14.20 6.69
N GLY A 94 17.98 -14.13 8.03
CA GLY A 94 19.24 -14.22 8.77
C GLY A 94 19.79 -15.63 9.01
N LEU A 95 18.95 -16.68 9.06
CA LEU A 95 19.38 -18.06 9.34
C LEU A 95 19.76 -18.88 8.09
N GLY A 96 19.33 -18.46 6.88
CA GLY A 96 19.39 -19.30 5.69
C GLY A 96 20.69 -19.27 4.87
N PHE A 97 21.58 -18.28 5.01
CA PHE A 97 22.57 -18.03 3.95
C PHE A 97 23.89 -17.46 4.49
N SER A 98 24.88 -18.35 4.68
CA SER A 98 26.18 -18.07 5.32
C SER A 98 27.24 -17.40 4.43
N ASP A 99 27.05 -17.23 3.12
CA ASP A 99 28.22 -17.03 2.22
C ASP A 99 28.27 -15.79 1.31
N TYR A 100 27.29 -14.86 1.29
CA TYR A 100 27.40 -13.66 0.43
C TYR A 100 26.83 -12.37 1.04
N ALA A 101 27.72 -11.52 1.57
CA ALA A 101 27.39 -10.26 2.25
C ALA A 101 26.63 -9.22 1.38
N ALA A 102 26.81 -9.22 0.05
CA ALA A 102 26.10 -8.30 -0.85
C ALA A 102 24.70 -8.81 -1.26
N GLY A 103 24.53 -10.13 -1.41
CA GLY A 103 23.22 -10.75 -1.66
C GLY A 103 22.30 -10.63 -0.46
N LEU A 104 22.87 -10.61 0.75
CA LEU A 104 22.15 -10.46 2.03
C LEU A 104 21.33 -9.17 2.11
N LEU A 105 21.92 -8.04 1.71
CA LEU A 105 21.26 -6.73 1.69
C LEU A 105 20.14 -6.72 0.65
N ILE A 106 20.43 -7.12 -0.59
CA ILE A 106 19.42 -7.08 -1.67
C ILE A 106 18.24 -8.01 -1.37
N GLY A 107 18.49 -9.21 -0.85
CA GLY A 107 17.46 -10.19 -0.53
C GLY A 107 16.55 -9.77 0.63
N SER A 108 17.11 -9.21 1.71
CA SER A 108 16.32 -8.73 2.84
C SER A 108 15.52 -7.47 2.49
N LEU A 109 16.08 -6.57 1.65
CA LEU A 109 15.36 -5.41 1.15
C LEU A 109 14.18 -5.84 0.28
N ALA A 110 14.41 -6.79 -0.63
CA ALA A 110 13.37 -7.34 -1.49
C ALA A 110 12.25 -8.03 -0.69
N ALA A 111 12.60 -8.79 0.37
CA ALA A 111 11.62 -9.46 1.22
C ALA A 111 10.73 -8.48 1.98
N ILE A 112 11.32 -7.40 2.52
CA ILE A 112 10.59 -6.36 3.25
C ILE A 112 9.71 -5.57 2.28
N LEU A 113 10.24 -5.16 1.12
CA LEU A 113 9.46 -4.47 0.09
C LEU A 113 8.31 -5.36 -0.42
N ALA A 114 8.53 -6.66 -0.60
CA ALA A 114 7.49 -7.60 -0.95
C ALA A 114 6.40 -7.70 0.14
N LEU A 115 6.77 -7.69 1.42
CA LEU A 115 5.81 -7.66 2.54
C LEU A 115 4.93 -6.40 2.50
N PHE A 116 5.52 -5.23 2.22
CA PHE A 116 4.79 -3.96 2.10
C PHE A 116 4.01 -3.82 0.79
N SER A 117 4.32 -4.60 -0.24
CA SER A 117 3.70 -4.47 -1.56
C SER A 117 2.17 -4.65 -1.53
N LEU A 118 1.69 -5.71 -0.89
CA LEU A 118 0.26 -6.03 -0.85
C LEU A 118 -0.58 -4.92 -0.19
N PRO A 119 -0.28 -4.48 1.06
CA PRO A 119 -1.07 -3.43 1.69
C PRO A 119 -1.00 -2.10 0.93
N VAL A 120 0.16 -1.71 0.40
CA VAL A 120 0.33 -0.45 -0.33
C VAL A 120 -0.43 -0.47 -1.66
N ILE A 121 -0.42 -1.59 -2.40
CA ILE A 121 -1.22 -1.76 -3.62
C ILE A 121 -2.71 -1.64 -3.31
N LEU A 122 -3.18 -2.29 -2.24
CA LEU A 122 -4.60 -2.23 -1.84
C LEU A 122 -5.02 -0.81 -1.43
N LEU A 123 -4.16 -0.07 -0.70
CA LEU A 123 -4.41 1.32 -0.34
C LEU A 123 -4.38 2.26 -1.56
N GLY A 124 -3.47 2.03 -2.51
CA GLY A 124 -3.39 2.79 -3.76
C GLY A 124 -4.65 2.67 -4.63
N ALA A 125 -5.37 1.54 -4.54
CA ALA A 125 -6.62 1.33 -5.25
C ALA A 125 -7.80 2.20 -4.74
N VAL A 126 -7.71 2.70 -3.50
CA VAL A 126 -8.81 3.39 -2.82
C VAL A 126 -9.18 4.72 -3.48
N SER A 127 -8.17 5.54 -3.82
CA SER A 127 -8.38 6.89 -4.36
C SER A 127 -9.15 6.91 -5.70
N PRO A 128 -8.71 6.22 -6.77
CA PRO A 128 -9.44 6.24 -8.05
C PRO A 128 -10.82 5.61 -7.95
N TRP A 129 -10.99 4.60 -7.09
CA TRP A 129 -12.28 3.94 -6.90
C TRP A 129 -13.28 4.86 -6.17
N ALA A 130 -12.84 5.54 -5.12
CA ALA A 130 -13.63 6.57 -4.46
C ALA A 130 -14.08 7.66 -5.44
N VAL A 131 -13.17 8.19 -6.26
CA VAL A 131 -13.54 9.19 -7.28
C VAL A 131 -14.61 8.66 -8.24
N ARG A 132 -14.48 7.40 -8.71
CA ARG A 132 -15.48 6.76 -9.59
C ARG A 132 -16.85 6.66 -8.94
N LEU A 133 -16.91 6.29 -7.65
CA LEU A 133 -18.17 6.23 -6.90
C LEU A 133 -18.83 7.61 -6.77
N ALA A 134 -18.04 8.63 -6.45
CA ALA A 134 -18.55 10.00 -6.31
C ALA A 134 -19.16 10.53 -7.61
N VAL A 135 -18.51 10.30 -8.75
CA VAL A 135 -19.02 10.74 -10.07
C VAL A 135 -20.34 10.05 -10.43
N LYS A 136 -20.45 8.74 -10.16
CA LYS A 136 -21.70 7.98 -10.42
C LYS A 136 -22.87 8.49 -9.59
N ASP A 137 -22.62 8.79 -8.31
CA ASP A 137 -23.63 9.33 -7.38
C ASP A 137 -24.11 10.71 -7.85
N LEU A 138 -23.18 11.55 -8.33
CA LEU A 138 -23.49 12.87 -8.89
C LEU A 138 -24.38 12.76 -10.14
N ALA A 139 -24.08 11.82 -11.05
CA ALA A 139 -24.86 11.60 -12.26
C ALA A 139 -26.29 11.11 -11.97
N ALA A 140 -26.45 10.22 -10.99
CA ALA A 140 -27.76 9.76 -10.55
C ALA A 140 -28.59 10.90 -9.94
N THR A 141 -27.97 11.72 -9.08
CA THR A 141 -28.63 12.87 -8.43
C THR A 141 -29.03 13.94 -9.45
N GLY A 142 -28.19 14.21 -10.46
CA GLY A 142 -28.48 15.14 -11.54
C GLY A 142 -29.62 14.68 -12.46
N SER A 143 -29.83 13.37 -12.61
CA SER A 143 -30.97 12.82 -13.37
C SER A 143 -32.29 12.88 -12.61
N THR A 144 -32.27 12.93 -11.28
CA THR A 144 -33.49 12.96 -10.44
C THR A 144 -33.93 14.37 -10.06
N ALA A 145 -33.03 15.35 -10.16
CA ALA A 145 -33.29 16.75 -9.80
C ALA A 145 -33.58 17.65 -11.02
N GLY A 146 -33.50 17.10 -12.24
CA GLY A 146 -33.84 17.77 -13.50
C GLY A 146 -35.26 17.49 -13.97
#